data_AF-A0A0Q8G206-F1
#
_entry.id   AF-A0A0Q8G206-F1
#
_cell.length_a   1.000
_cell.length_b   1.000
_cell.length_c   1.000
_cell.angle_alpha   90.00
_cell.angle_beta   90.00
_cell.angle_gamma   90.00
#
_symmetry.space_group_name_H-M   'P 1'
#
loop_
_entity.id
_entity.type
_entity.pdbx_description
1 polymer ?
#
loop_
_entity_poly.entity_id
_entity_poly.type
_entity_poly.pdbx_seq_one_letter_code
_entity_poly.pdbx_strand_id
1 'polypeptide(L)'
;MGIFIKNPETEKAVREIAALRGQTITGVIDALAREALAREQPEPPRRTLESMRAATAEFRRKAGLDKVKLNVTKADFDALWEIPGVTDVDDDR
;
A
#
# COMPACT_ATOMS: atom_id res chain seq x y z
N MET A 1 -6.34 -27.65 4.32
CA MET A 1 -5.05 -28.16 4.81
C MET A 1 -4.94 -27.90 6.30
N GLY A 2 -4.43 -28.86 7.08
CA GLY A 2 -4.27 -28.73 8.53
C GLY A 2 -2.84 -28.32 8.91
N ILE A 3 -2.69 -27.52 9.97
CA ILE A 3 -1.40 -27.24 10.58
C ILE A 3 -1.08 -28.37 11.57
N PHE A 4 0.06 -29.03 11.39
CA PHE A 4 0.53 -30.07 12.30
C PHE A 4 1.59 -29.53 13.25
N ILE A 5 1.25 -29.36 14.53
CA ILE A 5 2.16 -28.89 15.56
C ILE A 5 2.82 -30.13 16.18
N LYS A 6 4.14 -30.28 15.98
CA LYS A 6 4.86 -31.48 16.45
C LYS A 6 4.99 -31.58 17.97
N ASN A 7 4.95 -30.44 18.67
CA ASN A 7 5.06 -30.40 20.13
C ASN A 7 3.65 -30.44 20.76
N PRO A 8 3.32 -31.48 21.55
CA PRO A 8 1.98 -31.65 22.12
C PRO A 8 1.59 -30.54 23.10
N GLU A 9 2.53 -30.02 23.88
CA GLU A 9 2.27 -28.91 24.81
C GLU A 9 1.92 -27.62 24.06
N THR A 10 2.63 -27.37 22.94
CA THR A 10 2.33 -26.24 22.07
C THR A 10 0.96 -26.40 21.41
N GLU A 11 0.61 -27.60 20.96
CA GLU A 11 -0.71 -27.85 20.39
C GLU A 11 -1.83 -27.59 21.40
N LYS A 12 -1.66 -28.07 22.63
CA LYS A 12 -2.62 -27.84 23.73
C LYS A 12 -2.79 -26.34 24.01
N ALA A 13 -1.70 -25.60 24.13
CA ALA A 13 -1.75 -24.16 24.37
C ALA A 13 -2.45 -23.40 23.23
N VAL A 14 -2.14 -23.72 21.96
CA VAL A 14 -2.78 -23.07 20.82
C VAL A 14 -4.26 -23.42 20.75
N ARG A 15 -4.66 -24.67 21.05
CA ARG A 15 -6.07 -25.07 21.14
C ARG A 15 -6.82 -24.31 22.23
N GLU A 16 -6.23 -24.15 23.39
CA GLU A 16 -6.82 -23.41 24.51
C GLU A 16 -7.01 -21.93 24.15
N ILE A 17 -6.00 -21.29 23.57
CA ILE A 17 -6.10 -19.91 23.08
C ILE A 17 -7.18 -19.77 21.99
N ALA A 18 -7.25 -20.72 21.06
CA ALA A 18 -8.25 -20.73 20.00
C ALA A 18 -9.68 -20.82 20.58
N ALA A 19 -9.89 -21.67 21.58
CA ALA A 19 -11.16 -21.79 22.28
C ALA A 19 -11.54 -20.49 23.02
N LEU A 20 -10.60 -19.90 23.77
CA LEU A 20 -10.82 -18.64 24.49
C LEU A 20 -11.14 -17.47 23.56
N ARG A 21 -10.57 -17.45 22.36
CA ARG A 21 -10.76 -16.38 21.36
C ARG A 21 -11.92 -16.63 20.39
N GLY A 22 -12.54 -17.82 20.43
CA GLY A 22 -13.54 -18.21 19.42
C GLY A 22 -12.96 -18.27 18.00
N GLN A 23 -11.68 -18.60 17.87
CA GLN A 23 -10.96 -18.65 16.60
C GLN A 23 -10.55 -20.08 16.24
N THR A 24 -10.14 -20.30 14.99
CA THR A 24 -9.52 -21.56 14.59
C THR A 24 -8.04 -21.57 14.99
N ILE A 25 -7.47 -22.77 15.18
CA ILE A 25 -6.02 -22.96 15.43
C ILE A 25 -5.20 -22.21 14.37
N THR A 26 -5.60 -22.31 13.10
CA THR A 26 -4.95 -21.62 11.99
C THR A 26 -5.06 -20.11 12.11
N GLY A 27 -6.21 -19.56 12.50
CA GLY A 27 -6.37 -18.12 12.69
C GLY A 27 -5.47 -17.56 13.80
N VAL A 28 -5.33 -18.29 14.91
CA VAL A 28 -4.42 -17.92 16.00
C VAL A 28 -2.97 -17.91 15.52
N ILE A 29 -2.55 -18.95 14.80
CA ILE A 29 -1.17 -19.05 14.29
C ILE A 29 -0.90 -17.96 13.24
N ASP A 30 -1.84 -17.67 12.33
CA ASP A 30 -1.68 -16.61 11.34
C ASP A 30 -1.50 -15.24 12.01
N ALA A 31 -2.31 -14.93 13.00
CA ALA A 31 -2.19 -13.67 13.76
C ALA A 31 -0.82 -13.55 14.44
N LEU A 32 -0.39 -14.59 15.14
CA LEU A 32 0.92 -14.63 15.81
C LEU A 32 2.09 -14.53 14.82
N ALA A 33 1.98 -15.20 13.67
CA ALA A 33 3.01 -15.15 12.62
C ALA A 33 3.12 -13.76 12.00
N ARG A 34 1.99 -13.10 11.74
CA ARG A 34 1.97 -11.71 11.23
C ARG A 34 2.57 -10.73 12.22
N GLU A 35 2.25 -10.87 13.50
CA GLU A 35 2.81 -10.02 14.55
C GLU A 35 4.33 -10.22 14.69
N ALA A 36 4.79 -11.48 14.66
CA ALA A 36 6.22 -11.78 14.63
C ALA A 36 6.90 -11.17 13.40
N LEU A 37 6.32 -11.35 12.20
CA LEU A 37 6.85 -10.77 10.97
C LEU A 37 6.89 -9.24 11.02
N ALA A 38 5.87 -8.59 11.57
CA ALA A 38 5.84 -7.14 11.68
C ALA A 38 6.93 -6.59 12.62
N ARG A 39 7.32 -7.35 13.65
CA ARG A 39 8.42 -6.97 14.56
C ARG A 39 9.80 -7.19 13.95
N GLU A 40 9.96 -8.25 13.17
CA GLU A 40 11.25 -8.64 12.58
C GLU A 40 11.52 -7.95 11.23
N GLN A 41 10.46 -7.48 10.54
CA GLN A 41 10.64 -6.76 9.29
C GLN A 41 11.32 -5.42 9.56
N PRO A 42 12.45 -5.13 8.91
CA PRO A 42 13.07 -3.82 9.01
C PRO A 42 12.07 -2.77 8.53
N GLU A 43 11.99 -1.63 9.23
CA GLU A 43 11.18 -0.51 8.75
C GLU A 43 11.54 -0.24 7.28
N PRO A 44 10.55 -0.15 6.39
CA PRO A 44 10.83 0.20 5.01
C PRO A 44 11.59 1.53 5.00
N PRO A 45 12.68 1.64 4.23
CA PRO A 45 13.49 2.84 4.24
C PRO A 45 12.60 4.05 3.98
N ARG A 46 12.66 5.05 4.88
CA ARG A 46 11.90 6.29 4.74
C ARG A 46 12.25 6.89 3.39
N ARG A 47 11.27 6.93 2.48
CA ARG A 47 11.45 7.54 1.16
C ARG A 47 11.70 9.03 1.38
N THR A 48 12.93 9.46 1.12
CA THR A 48 13.26 10.89 1.11
C THR A 48 12.63 11.52 -0.13
N LEU A 49 12.35 12.84 -0.08
CA LEU A 49 11.89 13.59 -1.27
C LEU A 49 12.83 13.39 -2.45
N GLU A 50 14.13 13.27 -2.19
CA GLU A 50 15.16 12.97 -3.19
C GLU A 50 14.97 11.58 -3.82
N SER A 51 14.74 10.54 -3.00
CA SER A 51 14.47 9.18 -3.51
C SER A 51 13.18 9.13 -4.34
N MET A 52 12.16 9.90 -3.98
CA MET A 52 10.91 9.99 -4.71
C MET A 52 11.09 10.67 -6.06
N ARG A 53 11.86 11.77 -6.10
CA ARG A 53 12.23 12.46 -7.34
C ARG A 53 13.05 11.54 -8.25
N ALA A 54 14.03 10.81 -7.70
CA ALA A 54 14.85 9.86 -8.45
C ALA A 54 13.99 8.73 -9.05
N ALA A 55 13.11 8.12 -8.26
CA ALA A 55 12.20 7.07 -8.74
C ALA A 55 11.24 7.59 -9.83
N THR A 56 10.74 8.82 -9.67
CA THR A 56 9.87 9.46 -10.67
C THR A 56 10.63 9.73 -11.97
N ALA A 57 11.87 10.23 -11.88
CA ALA A 57 12.71 10.47 -13.05
C ALA A 57 13.11 9.17 -13.77
N GLU A 58 13.33 8.07 -13.05
CA GLU A 58 13.57 6.76 -13.64
C GLU A 58 12.31 6.24 -14.35
N PHE A 59 11.15 6.35 -13.70
CA PHE A 59 9.87 5.96 -14.29
C PHE A 59 9.58 6.75 -15.57
N ARG A 60 9.75 8.08 -15.56
CA ARG A 60 9.53 8.94 -16.74
C ARG A 60 10.42 8.55 -17.92
N ARG A 61 11.69 8.22 -17.65
CA ARG A 61 12.62 7.73 -18.67
C ARG A 61 12.18 6.38 -19.26
N LYS A 62 11.79 5.43 -18.41
CA LYS A 62 11.32 4.09 -18.85
C LYS A 62 10.00 4.15 -19.61
N ALA A 63 9.07 4.97 -19.14
CA ALA A 63 7.76 5.15 -19.77
C ALA A 63 7.82 6.00 -21.05
N GLY A 64 8.99 6.57 -21.39
CA GLY A 64 9.14 7.44 -22.56
C GLY A 64 8.41 8.78 -22.44
N LEU A 65 7.95 9.14 -21.24
CA LEU A 65 7.23 10.38 -20.95
C LEU A 65 8.11 11.62 -21.17
N ASP A 66 9.43 11.46 -21.13
CA ASP A 66 10.37 12.55 -21.42
C ASP A 66 10.50 12.86 -22.92
N LYS A 67 9.96 12.00 -23.80
CA LYS A 67 10.01 12.20 -25.26
C LYS A 67 8.85 13.03 -25.79
N VAL A 68 7.74 13.11 -25.04
CA VAL A 68 6.54 13.82 -25.47
C VAL A 68 6.38 15.06 -24.61
N LYS A 69 6.70 16.23 -25.18
CA LYS A 69 6.27 17.50 -24.61
C LYS A 69 4.82 17.72 -25.02
N LEU A 70 3.92 17.59 -24.06
CA LEU A 70 2.54 18.05 -24.23
C LEU A 70 2.57 19.57 -24.24
N ASN A 71 2.44 20.18 -25.42
CA ASN A 71 2.21 21.62 -25.58
C ASN A 71 0.73 21.94 -25.34
N VAL A 72 0.15 21.39 -24.28
CA VAL A 72 -1.24 21.62 -23.91
C VAL A 72 -1.26 22.87 -23.05
N THR A 73 -1.90 23.93 -23.56
CA THR A 73 -2.10 25.15 -22.79
C THR A 73 -3.21 24.93 -21.77
N LYS A 74 -3.29 25.80 -20.76
CA LYS A 74 -4.40 25.75 -19.79
C LYS A 74 -5.75 25.83 -20.49
N ALA A 75 -5.87 26.68 -21.51
CA ALA A 75 -7.09 26.81 -22.31
C ALA A 75 -7.47 25.50 -23.03
N ASP A 76 -6.50 24.75 -23.56
CA ASP A 76 -6.75 23.46 -24.22
C ASP A 76 -7.23 22.38 -23.22
N PHE A 77 -6.78 22.46 -21.97
CA PHE A 77 -7.24 21.57 -20.91
C PHE A 77 -8.66 21.94 -20.46
N ASP A 78 -8.91 23.23 -20.21
CA ASP A 78 -10.20 23.73 -19.75
C ASP A 78 -11.31 23.42 -20.79
N ALA A 79 -11.01 23.53 -22.09
CA ALA A 79 -11.96 23.18 -23.17
C ALA A 79 -12.36 21.69 -23.20
N LEU A 80 -11.52 20.77 -22.72
CA LEU A 80 -11.84 19.34 -22.64
C LEU A 80 -12.72 19.00 -21.43
N TRP A 81 -12.76 19.89 -20.44
CA TRP A 81 -13.42 19.68 -19.15
C TRP A 81 -14.40 20.81 -18.81
N GLU A 82 -14.89 21.54 -19.81
CA GLU A 82 -16.02 22.46 -19.63
C GLU A 82 -17.21 21.66 -19.06
N ILE A 83 -17.44 21.78 -17.76
CA ILE A 83 -18.60 21.22 -17.08
C ILE A 83 -19.74 22.22 -17.27
N PRO A 84 -20.81 21.90 -18.02
CA PRO A 84 -21.90 22.84 -18.26
C PRO A 84 -22.52 23.29 -16.93
N GLY A 85 -22.42 24.59 -16.63
CA GLY A 85 -23.03 25.20 -15.44
C GLY A 85 -22.14 25.36 -14.20
N VAL A 86 -20.84 25.06 -14.28
CA VAL A 86 -19.87 25.39 -13.22
C VAL A 86 -19.00 26.55 -13.71
N THR A 87 -19.19 27.74 -13.13
CA THR A 87 -18.23 28.84 -13.26
C THR A 87 -17.03 28.50 -12.40
N ASP A 88 -15.83 28.47 -13.00
CA ASP A 88 -14.58 28.34 -12.27
C ASP A 88 -14.56 29.39 -11.16
N VAL A 89 -14.64 28.93 -9.91
CA VAL A 89 -14.49 29.80 -8.76
C VAL A 89 -13.00 30.09 -8.69
N ASP A 90 -12.61 31.30 -9.04
CA ASP A 90 -11.27 31.84 -8.86
C ASP A 90 -10.76 31.50 -7.46
N ASP A 91 -9.78 30.60 -7.38
CA ASP A 91 -9.09 30.25 -6.13
C ASP A 91 -8.02 31.32 -5.89
N ASP A 92 -8.45 32.50 -5.43
CA ASP A 92 -7.60 33.52 -4.83
C ASP A 92 -7.11 33.02 -3.45
N ARG A 93 -6.05 32.20 -3.43
CA ARG A 93 -5.24 31.91 -2.23
C ARG A 93 -3.77 31.67 -2.52
#